data_AF-A0A7J6UIL3-F1
#
_entry.id   AF-A0A7J6UIL3-F1
#
_cell.length_a   1.000
_cell.length_b   1.000
_cell.length_c   1.000
_cell.angle_alpha   90.00
_cell.angle_beta   90.00
_cell.angle_gamma   90.00
#
_symmetry.space_group_name_H-M   'P 1'
#
loop_
_entity.id
_entity.type
_entity.pdbx_description
1 polymer ?
#
loop_
_entity_poly.entity_id
_entity_poly.type
_entity_poly.pdbx_seq_one_letter_code
_entity_poly.pdbx_strand_id
1 'polypeptide(L)'
;LIGGLKPLPIDAGDLIKRWHILMDKTFSKKSNAALAAHVDKKALAAGREEEEWKQLAQECKAATETKVSLRFEFVQGQLLTALRTGAWLVLDEINLAPGDVLQRIAGLLEQGASTEESPKYFEVHEAGGAGVKIPIHPDFRLFACMNPSHLGPAKKPLPAGIRARFCEYYVDEVVEDADLIQLVTDGLSKHLPNPPSEAVVNVYKKVREMARDGQLSDGQGGKPVFSLRSLSRALRFARTFVKSPRYRHHDGGLEAVVAGRTRRLESL
;
A
#
# COMPACT_ATOMS: atom_id res chain seq x y z
N LEU A 1 -6.22 2.89 10.76
CA LEU A 1 -5.41 2.13 11.74
C LEU A 1 -6.26 1.21 12.61
N ILE A 2 -7.21 1.76 13.37
CA ILE A 2 -8.12 1.00 14.25
C ILE A 2 -9.29 0.38 13.48
N GLY A 3 -9.71 1.01 12.39
CA GLY A 3 -10.86 0.57 11.61
C GLY A 3 -11.80 1.74 11.38
N GLY A 4 -13.01 1.43 10.94
CA GLY A 4 -14.05 2.43 10.76
C GLY A 4 -15.35 1.82 10.29
N LEU A 5 -16.42 2.59 10.43
CA LEU A 5 -17.72 2.27 9.90
C LEU A 5 -17.68 2.40 8.38
N LYS A 6 -17.86 1.29 7.66
CA LYS A 6 -18.08 1.28 6.23
C LYS A 6 -19.57 1.09 5.95
N PRO A 7 -20.13 1.83 4.98
CA PRO A 7 -21.49 1.55 4.55
C PRO A 7 -21.52 0.14 3.96
N LEU A 8 -22.44 -0.70 4.44
CA LEU A 8 -22.76 -1.94 3.76
C LEU A 8 -23.43 -1.55 2.44
N PRO A 9 -22.95 -2.11 1.31
CA PRO A 9 -23.68 -1.97 0.06
C PRO A 9 -25.08 -2.52 0.28
N ILE A 10 -26.08 -1.72 -0.08
CA ILE A 10 -27.44 -2.25 -0.25
C ILE A 10 -27.30 -3.26 -1.39
N ASP A 11 -27.48 -4.55 -1.10
CA ASP A 11 -27.45 -5.60 -2.11
C ASP A 11 -28.70 -5.50 -2.99
N ALA A 12 -28.72 -4.47 -3.84
CA ALA A 12 -29.73 -4.25 -4.87
C ALA A 12 -29.27 -4.86 -6.20
N GLY A 13 -28.15 -5.60 -6.22
CA GLY A 13 -27.56 -6.14 -7.44
C GLY A 13 -28.54 -7.02 -8.20
N ASP A 14 -29.30 -7.85 -7.49
CA ASP A 14 -30.29 -8.75 -8.11
C ASP A 14 -31.57 -8.01 -8.54
N LEU A 15 -31.98 -6.96 -7.84
CA LEU A 15 -33.09 -6.09 -8.25
C LEU A 15 -32.73 -5.31 -9.52
N ILE A 16 -31.52 -4.78 -9.60
CA ILE A 16 -31.01 -4.04 -10.77
C ILE A 16 -30.87 -4.99 -11.98
N LYS A 17 -30.33 -6.20 -11.78
CA LYS A 17 -30.28 -7.22 -12.85
C LYS A 17 -31.69 -7.59 -13.35
N ARG A 18 -32.65 -7.83 -12.45
CA ARG A 18 -34.05 -8.12 -12.83
C ARG A 18 -34.68 -6.94 -13.56
N TRP A 19 -34.42 -5.71 -13.14
CA TRP A 19 -34.87 -4.50 -13.85
C TRP A 19 -34.35 -4.44 -15.28
N HIS A 20 -33.04 -4.66 -15.49
CA HIS A 20 -32.45 -4.69 -16.82
C HIS A 20 -33.04 -5.80 -17.71
N ILE A 21 -33.22 -7.00 -17.16
CA ILE A 21 -33.83 -8.13 -17.88
C ILE A 21 -35.28 -7.79 -18.29
N LEU A 22 -36.06 -7.18 -17.39
CA LEU A 22 -37.44 -6.78 -17.68
C LEU A 22 -37.51 -5.62 -18.68
N MET A 23 -36.62 -4.64 -18.56
CA MET A 23 -36.47 -3.54 -19.53
C MET A 23 -36.19 -4.06 -20.93
N ASP A 24 -35.21 -4.96 -21.08
CA ASP A 24 -34.82 -5.52 -22.37
C ASP A 24 -35.92 -6.41 -22.96
N LYS A 25 -36.69 -7.11 -22.12
CA LYS A 25 -37.86 -7.87 -22.59
C LYS A 25 -39.00 -6.97 -23.05
N THR A 26 -39.33 -5.94 -22.27
CA THR A 26 -40.51 -5.08 -22.51
C THR A 26 -40.26 -4.07 -23.62
N PHE A 27 -39.05 -3.50 -23.72
CA PHE A 27 -38.76 -2.35 -24.59
C PHE A 27 -37.71 -2.61 -25.69
N SER A 28 -37.27 -3.86 -25.89
CA SER A 28 -36.39 -4.19 -27.02
C SER A 28 -37.06 -3.92 -28.37
N LYS A 29 -36.28 -3.44 -29.34
CA LYS A 29 -36.73 -3.24 -30.74
C LYS A 29 -37.38 -4.50 -31.34
N LYS A 30 -36.92 -5.69 -30.93
CA LYS A 30 -37.42 -6.98 -31.43
C LYS A 30 -38.76 -7.37 -30.81
N SER A 31 -39.01 -7.05 -29.54
CA SER A 31 -40.32 -7.28 -28.91
C SER A 31 -41.34 -6.21 -29.36
N ASN A 32 -40.93 -4.94 -29.48
CA ASN A 32 -41.78 -3.87 -29.99
C ASN A 32 -42.23 -4.08 -31.46
N ALA A 33 -41.35 -4.63 -32.31
CA ALA A 33 -41.71 -5.02 -33.68
C ALA A 33 -42.68 -6.21 -33.73
N ALA A 34 -42.51 -7.19 -32.83
CA ALA A 34 -43.44 -8.32 -32.68
C ALA A 34 -44.80 -7.88 -32.12
N LEU A 35 -44.81 -6.91 -31.20
CA LEU A 35 -46.00 -6.29 -30.62
C LEU A 35 -46.80 -5.53 -31.68
N ALA A 36 -46.13 -4.70 -32.49
CA ALA A 36 -46.74 -3.93 -33.56
C ALA A 36 -47.37 -4.82 -34.65
N ALA A 37 -46.82 -6.02 -34.88
CA ALA A 37 -47.34 -6.97 -35.87
C ALA A 37 -48.58 -7.76 -35.39
N HIS A 38 -48.93 -7.72 -34.10
CA HIS A 38 -50.03 -8.49 -33.49
C HIS A 38 -51.12 -7.63 -32.84
N VAL A 39 -51.17 -6.31 -33.11
CA VAL A 39 -52.17 -5.41 -32.53
C VAL A 39 -53.55 -5.60 -33.17
N ASP A 40 -54.18 -6.72 -32.89
CA ASP A 40 -55.62 -6.77 -32.69
C ASP A 40 -55.89 -6.42 -31.21
N LYS A 41 -56.92 -5.60 -30.96
CA LYS A 41 -57.18 -4.87 -29.71
C LYS A 41 -57.36 -5.73 -28.44
N LYS A 42 -57.25 -7.06 -28.54
CA LYS A 42 -57.25 -8.02 -27.43
C LYS A 42 -55.87 -8.49 -26.96
N ALA A 43 -54.78 -8.25 -27.71
CA ALA A 43 -53.43 -8.68 -27.33
C ALA A 43 -52.79 -7.81 -26.22
N LEU A 44 -53.43 -6.69 -25.86
CA LEU A 44 -53.12 -5.91 -24.65
C LEU A 44 -53.43 -6.69 -23.34
N ALA A 45 -53.92 -7.94 -23.45
CA ALA A 45 -54.46 -8.74 -22.35
C ALA A 45 -53.52 -9.82 -21.79
N ALA A 46 -52.20 -9.70 -21.91
CA ALA A 46 -51.31 -10.58 -21.13
C ALA A 46 -50.72 -9.81 -19.97
N GLY A 47 -51.50 -9.63 -18.90
CA GLY A 47 -51.09 -9.04 -17.61
C GLY A 47 -49.95 -9.78 -16.87
N ARG A 48 -49.12 -10.55 -17.57
CA ARG A 48 -47.92 -11.20 -17.03
C ARG A 48 -46.75 -10.23 -16.88
N GLU A 49 -46.53 -9.34 -17.84
CA GLU A 49 -45.47 -8.34 -17.74
C GLU A 49 -45.83 -7.27 -16.69
N GLU A 50 -47.10 -6.88 -16.61
CA GLU A 50 -47.58 -5.93 -15.59
C GLU A 50 -47.47 -6.49 -14.16
N GLU A 51 -47.66 -7.80 -13.98
CA GLU A 51 -47.50 -8.45 -12.67
C GLU A 51 -46.03 -8.57 -12.26
N GLU A 52 -45.12 -8.88 -13.19
CA GLU A 52 -43.66 -8.88 -12.93
C GLU A 52 -43.15 -7.47 -12.61
N TRP A 53 -43.64 -6.44 -13.31
CA TRP A 53 -43.35 -5.05 -13.00
C TRP A 53 -43.95 -4.62 -11.65
N LYS A 54 -45.16 -5.07 -11.29
CA LYS A 54 -45.78 -4.82 -9.98
C LYS A 54 -45.02 -5.51 -8.84
N GLN A 55 -44.59 -6.76 -9.04
CA GLN A 55 -43.75 -7.49 -8.08
C GLN A 55 -42.41 -6.80 -7.88
N LEU A 56 -41.70 -6.42 -8.96
CA LEU A 56 -40.45 -5.68 -8.84
C LEU A 56 -40.66 -4.34 -8.14
N ALA A 57 -41.74 -3.62 -8.43
CA ALA A 57 -42.06 -2.36 -7.76
C ALA A 57 -42.38 -2.55 -6.27
N GLN A 58 -43.07 -3.63 -5.89
CA GLN A 58 -43.31 -3.99 -4.49
C GLN A 58 -42.03 -4.40 -3.77
N GLU A 59 -41.16 -5.19 -4.41
CA GLU A 59 -39.86 -5.57 -3.86
C GLU A 59 -38.94 -4.34 -3.69
N CYS A 60 -38.92 -3.42 -4.66
CA CYS A 60 -38.20 -2.15 -4.56
C CYS A 60 -38.77 -1.28 -3.43
N LYS A 61 -40.10 -1.16 -3.32
CA LYS A 61 -40.74 -0.43 -2.21
C LYS A 61 -40.42 -1.07 -0.86
N ALA A 62 -40.52 -2.39 -0.75
CA ALA A 62 -40.16 -3.12 0.46
C ALA A 62 -38.69 -2.95 0.80
N ALA A 63 -37.77 -2.98 -0.18
CA ALA A 63 -36.34 -2.71 0.05
C ALA A 63 -36.08 -1.27 0.50
N THR A 64 -36.94 -0.32 0.12
CA THR A 64 -36.85 1.09 0.52
C THR A 64 -37.51 1.36 1.88
N GLU A 65 -38.63 0.69 2.18
CA GLU A 65 -39.43 0.80 3.41
C GLU A 65 -38.86 -0.03 4.56
N THR A 66 -38.15 -1.12 4.27
CA THR A 66 -37.37 -1.91 5.24
C THR A 66 -36.14 -1.11 5.64
N LYS A 67 -36.33 0.05 6.28
CA LYS A 67 -35.31 1.01 6.71
C LYS A 67 -34.11 1.01 5.75
N VAL A 68 -33.99 2.07 4.96
CA VAL A 68 -32.67 2.62 4.62
C VAL A 68 -31.99 3.09 5.93
N SER A 69 -31.85 2.21 6.92
CA SER A 69 -30.76 2.26 7.86
C SER A 69 -29.55 2.08 6.96
N LEU A 70 -28.81 3.17 6.72
CA LEU A 70 -27.42 3.07 6.33
C LEU A 70 -26.78 2.09 7.32
N ARG A 71 -26.71 0.81 6.94
CA ARG A 71 -26.18 -0.23 7.81
C ARG A 71 -24.68 -0.07 7.68
N PHE A 72 -24.06 0.52 8.69
CA PHE A 72 -22.63 0.60 8.74
C PHE A 72 -22.10 -0.68 9.41
N GLU A 73 -21.14 -1.34 8.77
CA GLU A 73 -20.36 -2.40 9.39
C GLU A 73 -19.04 -1.81 9.89
N PHE A 74 -18.67 -2.14 11.13
CA PHE A 74 -17.35 -1.80 11.64
C PHE A 74 -16.31 -2.74 11.04
N VAL A 75 -15.50 -2.21 10.12
CA VAL A 75 -14.38 -2.95 9.55
C VAL A 75 -13.16 -2.72 10.43
N GLN A 76 -12.64 -3.80 10.99
CA GLN A 76 -11.45 -3.77 11.83
C GLN A 76 -10.22 -3.32 11.02
N GLY A 77 -9.46 -2.41 11.60
CA GLY A 77 -8.20 -1.95 11.03
C GLY A 77 -7.04 -2.87 11.42
N GLN A 78 -5.93 -2.73 10.70
CA GLN A 78 -4.75 -3.58 10.86
C GLN A 78 -4.19 -3.62 12.28
N LEU A 79 -4.32 -2.53 13.06
CA LEU A 79 -3.89 -2.54 14.46
C LEU A 79 -4.69 -3.55 15.27
N LEU A 80 -6.01 -3.58 15.16
CA LEU A 80 -6.85 -4.49 15.93
C LEU A 80 -6.59 -5.95 15.54
N THR A 81 -6.37 -6.21 14.26
CA THR A 81 -5.96 -7.53 13.78
C THR A 81 -4.62 -7.95 14.39
N ALA A 82 -3.62 -7.06 14.39
CA ALA A 82 -2.31 -7.33 14.96
C ALA A 82 -2.37 -7.58 16.48
N LEU A 83 -3.15 -6.77 17.21
CA LEU A 83 -3.36 -6.95 18.65
C LEU A 83 -3.95 -8.32 18.98
N ARG A 84 -4.87 -8.84 18.17
CA ARG A 84 -5.49 -10.16 18.40
C ARG A 84 -4.58 -11.33 18.01
N THR A 85 -3.79 -11.16 16.95
CA THR A 85 -2.99 -12.24 16.36
C THR A 85 -1.56 -12.30 16.88
N GLY A 86 -1.10 -11.29 17.62
CA GLY A 86 0.31 -11.18 18.02
C GLY A 86 1.24 -10.72 16.90
N ALA A 87 0.70 -10.32 15.74
CA ALA A 87 1.51 -9.86 14.63
C ALA A 87 2.27 -8.58 14.98
N TRP A 88 3.48 -8.44 14.42
CA TRP A 88 4.27 -7.22 14.60
C TRP A 88 3.73 -6.11 13.70
N LEU A 89 3.60 -4.91 14.26
CA LEU A 89 3.14 -3.73 13.54
C LEU A 89 4.26 -2.72 13.41
N VAL A 90 4.57 -2.29 12.18
CA VAL A 90 5.56 -1.26 11.90
C VAL A 90 4.83 -0.01 11.39
N LEU A 91 4.96 1.09 12.13
CA LEU A 91 4.43 2.40 11.76
C LEU A 91 5.52 3.21 11.07
N ASP A 92 5.42 3.38 9.77
CA ASP A 92 6.34 4.24 9.02
C ASP A 92 5.93 5.72 9.13
N GLU A 93 6.91 6.61 9.13
CA GLU A 93 6.75 8.07 9.23
C GLU A 93 5.77 8.54 10.33
N ILE A 94 5.88 7.98 11.54
CA ILE A 94 4.93 8.23 12.65
C ILE A 94 4.78 9.73 12.98
N ASN A 95 5.81 10.52 12.75
CA ASN A 95 5.82 11.96 13.00
C ASN A 95 4.91 12.76 12.06
N LEU A 96 4.46 12.18 10.95
CA LEU A 96 3.50 12.77 10.03
C LEU A 96 2.05 12.38 10.35
N ALA A 97 1.85 11.47 11.32
CA ALA A 97 0.52 11.02 11.69
C ALA A 97 -0.31 12.17 12.31
N PRO A 98 -1.62 12.22 12.04
CA PRO A 98 -2.55 13.11 12.72
C PRO A 98 -2.51 12.96 14.24
N GLY A 99 -2.77 14.05 14.96
CA GLY A 99 -2.67 14.08 16.43
C GLY A 99 -3.61 13.10 17.14
N ASP A 100 -4.82 12.91 16.61
CA ASP A 100 -5.80 11.93 17.10
C ASP A 100 -5.31 10.48 16.96
N VAL A 101 -4.62 10.15 15.87
CA VAL A 101 -3.97 8.84 15.68
C VAL A 101 -2.85 8.65 16.69
N LEU A 102 -2.02 9.67 16.92
CA LEU A 102 -0.94 9.63 17.90
C LEU A 102 -1.46 9.42 19.33
N GLN A 103 -2.55 10.09 19.72
CA GLN A 103 -3.16 9.91 21.05
C GLN A 103 -3.62 8.46 21.27
N ARG A 104 -4.17 7.82 20.24
CA ARG A 104 -4.59 6.40 20.33
C ARG A 104 -3.41 5.46 20.47
N ILE A 105 -2.31 5.73 19.77
CA ILE A 105 -1.06 4.99 19.93
C ILE A 105 -0.49 5.22 21.34
N ALA A 106 -0.58 6.44 21.88
CA ALA A 106 -0.18 6.73 23.26
C ALA A 106 -0.92 5.85 24.26
N GLY A 107 -2.25 5.77 24.14
CA GLY A 107 -3.08 4.94 25.01
C GLY A 107 -2.76 3.45 24.90
N LEU A 108 -2.34 2.97 23.72
CA LEU A 108 -1.83 1.60 23.56
C LEU A 108 -0.48 1.41 24.28
N LEU A 109 0.46 2.34 24.10
CA LEU A 109 1.78 2.27 24.73
C LEU A 109 1.72 2.37 26.26
N GLU A 110 0.72 3.09 26.81
CA GLU A 110 0.45 3.19 28.25
C GLU A 110 0.11 1.85 28.90
N GLN A 111 -0.52 0.92 28.18
CA GLN A 111 -0.88 -0.40 28.71
C GLN A 111 0.35 -1.28 28.98
N GLY A 112 1.47 -0.99 28.30
CA GLY A 112 2.67 -1.82 28.31
C GLY A 112 2.49 -3.15 27.58
N ALA A 113 3.44 -4.07 27.80
CA ALA A 113 3.36 -5.41 27.26
C ALA A 113 2.29 -6.24 28.00
N SER A 114 1.45 -6.93 27.23
CA SER A 114 0.51 -7.92 27.77
C SER A 114 1.24 -9.22 28.09
N THR A 115 0.93 -9.86 29.20
CA THR A 115 1.45 -11.19 29.56
C THR A 115 0.30 -12.12 29.92
N GLU A 116 0.55 -13.43 29.96
CA GLU A 116 -0.47 -14.40 30.38
C GLU A 116 -0.95 -14.13 31.82
N GLU A 117 -0.05 -13.67 32.68
CA GLU A 117 -0.34 -13.34 34.09
C GLU A 117 -1.04 -11.98 34.26
N SER A 118 -0.84 -11.03 33.33
CA SER A 118 -1.43 -9.69 33.38
C SER A 118 -1.98 -9.29 32.00
N PRO A 119 -3.15 -9.83 31.60
CA PRO A 119 -3.72 -9.56 30.30
C PRO A 119 -4.15 -8.10 30.18
N LYS A 120 -3.69 -7.44 29.12
CA LYS A 120 -4.03 -6.05 28.80
C LYS A 120 -5.04 -5.97 27.66
N TYR A 121 -5.81 -4.88 27.65
CA TYR A 121 -6.86 -4.65 26.67
C TYR A 121 -6.74 -3.25 26.09
N PHE A 122 -6.96 -3.14 24.79
CA PHE A 122 -7.08 -1.89 24.07
C PHE A 122 -8.56 -1.56 23.87
N GLU A 123 -9.00 -0.39 24.34
CA GLU A 123 -10.40 0.03 24.26
C GLU A 123 -10.68 0.77 22.94
N VAL A 124 -11.74 0.37 22.24
CA VAL A 124 -12.19 0.97 20.98
C VAL A 124 -13.60 1.53 21.18
N HIS A 125 -13.74 2.85 21.21
CA HIS A 125 -15.04 3.50 21.45
C HIS A 125 -15.84 3.75 20.16
N GLU A 126 -15.21 3.61 18.99
CA GLU A 126 -15.83 3.90 17.68
C GLU A 126 -16.75 2.79 17.18
N ALA A 127 -16.72 1.62 17.80
CA ALA A 127 -17.51 0.46 17.38
C ALA A 127 -18.98 0.49 17.86
N GLY A 128 -19.39 1.51 18.62
CA GLY A 128 -20.76 1.72 19.11
C GLY A 128 -21.13 0.89 20.34
N GLY A 129 -21.80 1.53 21.31
CA GLY A 129 -22.46 0.87 22.46
C GLY A 129 -21.54 0.14 23.44
N ALA A 130 -20.99 0.89 24.42
CA ALA A 130 -19.96 0.47 25.38
C ALA A 130 -18.64 0.07 24.69
N GLY A 131 -17.54 0.77 24.99
CA GLY A 131 -16.25 0.59 24.31
C GLY A 131 -15.85 -0.89 24.20
N VAL A 132 -15.47 -1.32 22.99
CA VAL A 132 -15.06 -2.71 22.73
C VAL A 132 -13.65 -2.91 23.25
N LYS A 133 -13.47 -3.86 24.16
CA LYS A 133 -12.15 -4.25 24.67
C LYS A 133 -11.52 -5.29 23.76
N ILE A 134 -10.37 -4.97 23.20
CA ILE A 134 -9.59 -5.85 22.34
C ILE A 134 -8.41 -6.39 23.15
N PRO A 135 -8.29 -7.71 23.38
CA PRO A 135 -7.15 -8.26 24.09
C PRO A 135 -5.87 -7.99 23.31
N ILE A 136 -4.82 -7.61 24.03
CA ILE A 136 -3.47 -7.43 23.48
C ILE A 136 -2.76 -8.78 23.62
N HIS A 137 -2.37 -9.38 22.50
CA HIS A 137 -1.65 -10.65 22.47
C HIS A 137 -0.24 -10.50 23.07
N PRO A 138 0.25 -11.46 23.87
CA PRO A 138 1.58 -11.37 24.50
C PRO A 138 2.75 -11.18 23.52
N ASP A 139 2.66 -11.80 22.34
CA ASP A 139 3.69 -11.68 21.29
C ASP A 139 3.58 -10.42 20.41
N PHE A 140 2.56 -9.58 20.62
CA PHE A 140 2.42 -8.34 19.85
C PHE A 140 3.62 -7.41 20.09
N ARG A 141 4.16 -6.84 19.00
CA ARG A 141 5.24 -5.86 19.05
C ARG A 141 4.89 -4.67 18.15
N LEU A 142 5.17 -3.47 18.64
CA LEU A 142 4.98 -2.23 17.91
C LEU A 142 6.34 -1.58 17.64
N PHE A 143 6.64 -1.35 16.37
CA PHE A 143 7.78 -0.57 15.91
C PHE A 143 7.28 0.71 15.26
N ALA A 144 8.01 1.79 15.44
CA ALA A 144 7.74 3.05 14.76
C ALA A 144 9.03 3.57 14.15
N CYS A 145 8.95 4.02 12.91
CA CYS A 145 10.05 4.60 12.17
C CYS A 145 9.72 6.07 11.91
N MET A 146 10.73 6.93 12.03
CA MET A 146 10.66 8.31 11.58
C MET A 146 12.01 8.73 11.05
N ASN A 147 11.99 9.55 10.00
CA ASN A 147 13.20 10.21 9.56
C ASN A 147 13.54 11.34 10.54
N PRO A 148 14.80 11.55 10.92
CA PRO A 148 15.16 12.59 11.88
C PRO A 148 14.71 13.97 11.38
N SER A 149 14.13 14.77 12.28
CA SER A 149 13.54 16.06 11.95
C SER A 149 14.55 17.11 11.48
N HIS A 150 15.83 16.94 11.81
CA HIS A 150 16.91 17.85 11.40
C HIS A 150 17.35 17.69 9.93
N LEU A 151 16.90 16.64 9.24
CA LEU A 151 17.30 16.29 7.87
C LEU A 151 16.35 16.81 6.78
N GLY A 152 15.51 17.82 7.05
CA GLY A 152 14.76 18.49 5.97
C GLY A 152 13.59 19.39 6.43
N PRO A 153 13.14 20.30 5.55
CA PRO A 153 12.17 21.36 5.87
C PRO A 153 10.71 20.90 6.10
N ALA A 154 10.42 19.59 5.99
CA ALA A 154 9.07 19.05 6.06
C ALA A 154 8.86 18.05 7.22
N LYS A 155 9.56 18.20 8.34
CA LYS A 155 9.57 17.17 9.40
C LYS A 155 9.23 17.74 10.78
N LYS A 156 7.97 17.54 11.20
CA LYS A 156 7.54 17.82 12.58
C LYS A 156 8.24 16.86 13.55
N PRO A 157 8.71 17.32 14.72
CA PRO A 157 9.19 16.42 15.76
C PRO A 157 8.01 15.62 16.34
N LEU A 158 8.29 14.41 16.82
CA LEU A 158 7.30 13.63 17.55
C LEU A 158 6.97 14.36 18.87
N PRO A 159 5.68 14.55 19.24
CA PRO A 159 5.31 15.20 20.49
C PRO A 159 5.96 14.51 21.69
N ALA A 160 6.51 15.29 22.63
CA ALA A 160 7.31 14.78 23.75
C ALA A 160 6.59 13.69 24.57
N GLY A 161 5.28 13.85 24.81
CA GLY A 161 4.48 12.87 25.54
C GLY A 161 4.35 11.51 24.84
N ILE A 162 4.37 11.48 23.50
CA ILE A 162 4.40 10.22 22.73
C ILE A 162 5.81 9.66 22.71
N ARG A 163 6.79 10.54 22.44
CA ARG A 163 8.20 10.21 22.35
C ARG A 163 8.73 9.50 23.60
N ALA A 164 8.34 9.99 24.78
CA ALA A 164 8.73 9.43 26.08
C ALA A 164 8.21 7.99 26.32
N ARG A 165 7.25 7.50 25.51
CA ARG A 165 6.69 6.15 25.61
C ARG A 165 7.38 5.13 24.69
N PHE A 166 8.29 5.60 23.83
CA PHE A 166 9.09 4.75 22.97
C PHE A 166 10.50 4.59 23.53
N CYS A 167 11.11 3.44 23.23
CA CYS A 167 12.56 3.29 23.27
C CYS A 167 13.12 3.71 21.90
N GLU A 168 13.93 4.76 21.87
CA GLU A 168 14.49 5.31 20.63
C GLU A 168 15.84 4.70 20.30
N TYR A 169 15.99 4.24 19.06
CA TYR A 169 17.26 3.85 18.48
C TYR A 169 17.57 4.74 17.29
N TYR A 170 18.73 5.39 17.34
CA TYR A 170 19.25 6.15 16.20
C TYR A 170 20.07 5.20 15.34
N VAL A 171 19.70 5.09 14.07
CA VAL A 171 20.42 4.28 13.08
C VAL A 171 21.12 5.25 12.14
N ASP A 172 22.44 5.29 12.26
CA ASP A 172 23.27 6.10 11.38
C ASP A 172 23.36 5.49 9.98
N GLU A 173 23.68 6.33 8.99
CA GLU A 173 23.94 5.85 7.64
C GLU A 173 25.27 5.08 7.60
N VAL A 174 25.29 3.95 6.90
CA VAL A 174 26.51 3.19 6.64
C VAL A 174 27.40 3.99 5.68
N VAL A 175 28.55 4.45 6.19
CA VAL A 175 29.52 5.27 5.44
C VAL A 175 30.90 4.63 5.34
N GLU A 176 31.18 3.63 6.17
CA GLU A 176 32.47 2.94 6.24
C GLU A 176 32.73 2.14 4.97
N ASP A 177 33.97 2.22 4.46
CA ASP A 177 34.34 1.55 3.21
C ASP A 177 34.20 0.04 3.31
N ALA A 178 34.60 -0.56 4.44
CA ALA A 178 34.51 -2.00 4.65
C ALA A 178 33.06 -2.51 4.50
N ASP A 179 32.11 -1.84 5.15
CA ASP A 179 30.70 -2.22 5.11
C ASP A 179 30.08 -2.00 3.72
N LEU A 180 30.42 -0.89 3.06
CA LEU A 180 29.97 -0.59 1.70
C LEU A 180 30.54 -1.59 0.69
N ILE A 181 31.82 -1.95 0.81
CA ILE A 181 32.47 -2.95 -0.04
C ILE A 181 31.81 -4.30 0.17
N GLN A 182 31.55 -4.69 1.41
CA GLN A 182 30.85 -5.94 1.72
C GLN A 182 29.42 -5.93 1.12
N LEU A 183 28.67 -4.85 1.29
CA LEU A 183 27.33 -4.69 0.71
C LEU A 183 27.32 -4.86 -0.81
N VAL A 184 28.26 -4.22 -1.51
CA VAL A 184 28.38 -4.33 -2.98
C VAL A 184 28.78 -5.75 -3.38
N THR A 185 29.75 -6.33 -2.68
CA THR A 185 30.23 -7.69 -2.94
C THR A 185 29.10 -8.69 -2.80
N ASP A 186 28.37 -8.68 -1.68
CA ASP A 186 27.23 -9.57 -1.43
C ASP A 186 26.08 -9.33 -2.42
N GLY A 187 25.88 -8.08 -2.83
CA GLY A 187 24.86 -7.71 -3.80
C GLY A 187 25.11 -8.27 -5.21
N LEU A 188 26.38 -8.45 -5.60
CA LEU A 188 26.78 -8.82 -6.96
C LEU A 188 27.39 -10.22 -7.09
N SER A 189 27.95 -10.79 -6.03
CA SER A 189 28.73 -12.05 -6.03
C SER A 189 27.99 -13.23 -6.66
N LYS A 190 26.66 -13.30 -6.50
CA LYS A 190 25.82 -14.34 -7.12
C LYS A 190 25.80 -14.31 -8.65
N HIS A 191 26.20 -13.21 -9.27
CA HIS A 191 26.14 -12.99 -10.71
C HIS A 191 27.50 -12.60 -11.31
N LEU A 192 28.43 -12.12 -10.49
CA LEU A 192 29.77 -11.72 -10.88
C LEU A 192 30.77 -12.26 -9.85
N PRO A 193 31.62 -13.25 -10.19
CA PRO A 193 32.50 -13.93 -9.23
C PRO A 193 33.48 -12.99 -8.52
N ASN A 194 33.96 -11.96 -9.22
CA ASN A 194 34.86 -10.94 -8.69
C ASN A 194 34.29 -9.55 -8.99
N PRO A 195 33.32 -9.06 -8.19
CA PRO A 195 32.76 -7.75 -8.41
C PRO A 195 33.81 -6.66 -8.12
N PRO A 196 33.89 -5.59 -8.93
CA PRO A 196 34.79 -4.47 -8.68
C PRO A 196 34.24 -3.57 -7.56
N SER A 197 34.08 -4.14 -6.36
CA SER A 197 33.35 -3.53 -5.25
C SER A 197 33.97 -2.21 -4.80
N GLU A 198 35.29 -2.15 -4.68
CA GLU A 198 36.01 -0.91 -4.34
C GLU A 198 35.74 0.21 -5.35
N ALA A 199 35.80 -0.09 -6.65
CA ALA A 199 35.54 0.89 -7.70
C ALA A 199 34.09 1.41 -7.63
N VAL A 200 33.12 0.53 -7.38
CA VAL A 200 31.71 0.93 -7.22
C VAL A 200 31.51 1.79 -5.99
N VAL A 201 32.13 1.46 -4.86
CA VAL A 201 32.07 2.26 -3.62
C VAL A 201 32.71 3.63 -3.83
N ASN A 202 33.86 3.70 -4.51
CA ASN A 202 34.52 4.96 -4.85
C ASN A 202 33.63 5.86 -5.70
N VAL A 203 32.96 5.30 -6.72
CA VAL A 203 31.99 6.05 -7.54
C VAL A 203 30.82 6.54 -6.67
N TYR A 204 30.26 5.68 -5.82
CA TYR A 204 29.16 6.07 -4.93
C TYR A 204 29.56 7.22 -3.99
N LYS A 205 30.72 7.14 -3.34
CA LYS A 205 31.24 8.22 -2.47
C LYS A 205 31.52 9.50 -3.27
N LYS A 206 32.12 9.38 -4.45
CA LYS A 206 32.42 10.55 -5.29
C LYS A 206 31.16 11.28 -5.75
N VAL A 207 30.15 10.54 -6.19
CA VAL A 207 28.85 11.12 -6.59
C VAL A 207 28.17 11.83 -5.42
N ARG A 208 28.25 11.27 -4.20
CA ARG A 208 27.74 11.92 -2.98
C ARG A 208 28.47 13.23 -2.66
N GLU A 209 29.80 13.24 -2.78
CA GLU A 209 30.62 14.43 -2.58
C GLU A 209 30.26 15.52 -3.59
N MET A 210 30.24 15.19 -4.88
CA MET A 210 29.88 16.13 -5.96
C MET A 210 28.46 16.71 -5.78
N ALA A 211 27.52 15.91 -5.29
CA ALA A 211 26.16 16.37 -4.98
C ALA A 211 26.14 17.35 -3.80
N ARG A 212 26.91 17.07 -2.75
CA ARG A 212 27.04 17.94 -1.57
C ARG A 212 27.64 19.29 -1.94
N ASP A 213 28.68 19.26 -2.79
CA ASP A 213 29.38 20.43 -3.29
C ASP A 213 28.55 21.24 -4.30
N GLY A 214 27.38 20.74 -4.70
CA GLY A 214 26.49 21.41 -5.66
C GLY A 214 26.99 21.35 -7.11
N GLN A 215 27.92 20.45 -7.41
CA GLN A 215 28.38 20.18 -8.78
C GLN A 215 27.36 19.36 -9.57
N LEU A 216 26.44 18.68 -8.87
CA LEU A 216 25.33 17.97 -9.46
C LEU A 216 24.03 18.71 -9.20
N SER A 217 23.20 18.81 -10.23
CA SER A 217 21.84 19.31 -10.16
C SER A 217 20.88 18.19 -10.52
N ASP A 218 19.76 18.12 -9.81
CA ASP A 218 18.60 17.40 -10.31
C ASP A 218 17.98 18.14 -11.50
N GLY A 219 17.09 17.47 -12.25
CA GLY A 219 16.43 18.05 -13.42
C GLY A 219 15.50 19.24 -13.10
N GLN A 220 15.35 19.61 -11.83
CA GLN A 220 14.57 20.76 -11.36
C GLN A 220 15.45 21.84 -10.70
N GLY A 221 16.78 21.75 -10.81
CA GLY A 221 17.70 22.74 -10.24
C GLY A 221 18.02 22.55 -8.75
N GLY A 222 17.51 21.48 -8.13
CA GLY A 222 17.78 21.11 -6.74
C GLY A 222 19.07 20.29 -6.58
N LYS A 223 19.59 20.21 -5.35
CA LYS A 223 20.74 19.36 -5.04
C LYS A 223 20.27 17.90 -4.88
N PRO A 224 20.78 16.94 -5.68
CA PRO A 224 20.36 15.55 -5.58
C PRO A 224 20.88 14.90 -4.28
N VAL A 225 20.12 13.97 -3.71
CA VAL A 225 20.51 13.22 -2.51
C VAL A 225 20.67 11.74 -2.83
N PHE A 226 21.87 11.20 -2.60
CA PHE A 226 22.20 9.80 -2.84
C PHE A 226 22.34 9.03 -1.52
N SER A 227 21.36 8.19 -1.22
CA SER A 227 21.36 7.33 -0.03
C SER A 227 21.82 5.90 -0.37
N LEU A 228 22.01 5.06 0.64
CA LEU A 228 22.17 3.60 0.47
C LEU A 228 21.07 2.95 -0.38
N ARG A 229 19.86 3.52 -0.37
CA ARG A 229 18.76 3.05 -1.24
C ARG A 229 19.07 3.30 -2.72
N SER A 230 19.73 4.41 -3.05
CA SER A 230 20.19 4.71 -4.41
C SER A 230 21.22 3.69 -4.86
N LEU A 231 22.23 3.39 -4.01
CA LEU A 231 23.21 2.34 -4.26
C LEU A 231 22.54 0.98 -4.45
N SER A 232 21.66 0.58 -3.53
CA SER A 232 20.93 -0.70 -3.59
C SER A 232 20.08 -0.83 -4.87
N ARG A 233 19.47 0.26 -5.34
CA ARG A 233 18.73 0.30 -6.61
C ARG A 233 19.67 0.17 -7.81
N ALA A 234 20.81 0.85 -7.80
CA ALA A 234 21.83 0.74 -8.84
C ALA A 234 22.40 -0.68 -8.93
N LEU A 235 22.67 -1.33 -7.78
CA LEU A 235 23.09 -2.74 -7.74
C LEU A 235 22.01 -3.67 -8.29
N ARG A 236 20.74 -3.48 -7.89
CA ARG A 236 19.62 -4.26 -8.44
C ARG A 236 19.53 -4.12 -9.96
N PHE A 237 19.70 -2.90 -10.45
CA PHE A 237 19.74 -2.62 -11.89
C PHE A 237 20.93 -3.34 -12.54
N ALA A 238 22.15 -3.19 -12.03
CA ALA A 238 23.33 -3.89 -12.54
C ALA A 238 23.12 -5.41 -12.65
N ARG A 239 22.48 -6.04 -11.65
CA ARG A 239 22.13 -7.47 -11.68
C ARG A 239 21.19 -7.84 -12.84
N THR A 240 20.25 -6.97 -13.19
CA THR A 240 19.39 -7.19 -14.36
C THR A 240 20.16 -7.07 -15.68
N PHE A 241 21.20 -6.24 -15.74
CA PHE A 241 22.07 -6.10 -16.91
C PHE A 241 22.95 -7.32 -17.11
N VAL A 242 23.57 -7.85 -16.05
CA VAL A 242 24.43 -9.04 -16.12
C VAL A 242 23.65 -10.28 -16.61
N LYS A 243 22.34 -10.36 -16.32
CA LYS A 243 21.46 -11.45 -16.81
C LYS A 243 20.98 -11.26 -18.25
N SER A 244 21.17 -10.08 -18.83
CA SER A 244 20.64 -9.79 -20.17
C SER A 244 21.49 -10.48 -21.22
N PRO A 245 20.92 -11.34 -22.09
CA PRO A 245 21.66 -12.00 -23.17
C PRO A 245 22.21 -11.02 -24.22
N ARG A 246 21.83 -9.74 -24.14
CA ARG A 246 22.36 -8.67 -24.99
C ARG A 246 23.76 -8.20 -24.58
N TYR A 247 24.26 -8.56 -23.40
CA TYR A 247 25.57 -8.11 -22.93
C TYR A 247 26.35 -9.35 -22.48
N ARG A 248 27.37 -9.74 -23.26
CA ARG A 248 28.27 -10.85 -22.90
C ARG A 248 29.47 -10.29 -22.16
N HIS A 249 29.77 -10.89 -21.02
CA HIS A 249 31.02 -10.67 -20.31
C HIS A 249 32.10 -11.57 -20.94
N HIS A 250 33.19 -10.98 -21.43
CA HIS A 250 34.43 -11.68 -21.77
C HIS A 250 35.56 -11.14 -20.89
N ASP A 251 36.56 -11.97 -20.60
CA ASP A 251 37.70 -11.69 -19.69
C ASP A 251 38.60 -10.50 -20.11
N GLY A 252 38.23 -9.76 -21.16
CA GLY A 252 38.97 -8.61 -21.68
C GLY A 252 38.09 -7.42 -22.12
N GLY A 253 36.89 -7.25 -21.54
CA GLY A 253 36.03 -6.07 -21.76
C GLY A 253 34.52 -6.37 -21.84
N LEU A 254 33.69 -5.33 -21.68
CA LEU A 254 32.24 -5.42 -21.88
C LEU A 254 31.91 -5.26 -23.38
N GLU A 255 31.21 -6.23 -23.96
CA GLU A 255 30.61 -6.09 -25.29
C GLU A 255 29.09 -5.98 -25.19
N ALA A 256 28.55 -4.90 -25.76
CA ALA A 256 27.12 -4.67 -25.87
C ALA A 256 26.62 -5.11 -27.24
N VAL A 257 25.64 -6.01 -27.28
CA VAL A 257 24.90 -6.37 -28.50
C VAL A 257 23.70 -5.44 -28.59
N VAL A 258 23.87 -4.35 -29.35
CA VAL A 258 22.78 -3.43 -29.69
C VAL A 258 22.31 -3.77 -31.10
N ALA A 259 21.04 -4.16 -31.24
CA ALA A 259 20.41 -4.46 -32.53
C ALA A 259 21.18 -5.48 -33.41
N GLY A 260 21.68 -6.56 -32.79
CA GLY A 260 22.37 -7.64 -33.50
C GLY A 260 23.81 -7.35 -33.92
N ARG A 261 24.38 -6.20 -33.54
CA ARG A 261 25.80 -5.89 -33.72
C ARG A 261 26.50 -5.84 -32.37
N THR A 262 27.55 -6.63 -32.23
CA THR A 262 28.42 -6.62 -31.06
C THR A 262 29.32 -5.38 -31.12
N ARG A 263 29.29 -4.54 -30.09
CA ARG A 263 30.23 -3.40 -29.94
C ARG A 263 31.00 -3.53 -28.65
N ARG A 264 32.32 -3.39 -28.74
CA ARG A 264 33.23 -3.32 -27.60
C ARG A 264 33.09 -1.95 -26.94
N LEU A 265 32.76 -1.96 -25.64
CA LEU A 265 32.76 -0.76 -24.80
C LEU A 265 34.20 -0.53 -24.30
N GLU A 266 35.12 -0.28 -25.24
CA GLU A 266 36.44 0.24 -24.91
C GLU A 266 36.40 1.75 -25.19
N SER A 267 36.55 2.56 -24.14
CA SER A 267 36.52 4.05 -24.08
C SER A 267 35.19 4.71 -23.67
N LEU A 268 34.90 4.67 -22.36
CA LEU A 268 34.26 5.78 -21.64
C LEU A 268 35.08 6.06 -20.38
#